data_AF-A0A1X6PAZ6-F1
#
_entry.id   AF-A0A1X6PAZ6-F1
#
_cell.length_a   1.000
_cell.length_b   1.000
_cell.length_c   1.000
_cell.angle_alpha   90.00
_cell.angle_beta   90.00
_cell.angle_gamma   90.00
#
_symmetry.space_group_name_H-M   'P 1'
#
loop_
_entity.id
_entity.type
_entity.pdbx_description
1 polymer ?
#
loop_
_entity_poly.entity_id
_entity_poly.type
_entity_poly.pdbx_seq_one_letter_code
_entity_poly.pdbx_strand_id
1 'polypeptide(L)'
;MVRVRPVSAAPRPTVTAAAWALALALTLVAVALPAPAAACRCRRPKLLGSYFGARITSVVIATPQRVVSDDGGRRTYGLLGGPYPTNTTVYKGCPQKLERFSVYGPGNSCQTTFALGVPVLLFIRDDRFVGPCDYTVPASELTAGDVAFLARRAGCANATPRPGYGGGGRYPTT
;
A
#
# COMPACT_ATOMS: atom_id res chain seq x y z
N MET A 1 58.60 -18.11 -79.35
CA MET A 1 57.99 -19.26 -78.66
C MET A 1 58.86 -19.66 -77.47
N VAL A 2 58.46 -19.31 -76.25
CA VAL A 2 58.81 -20.00 -74.98
C VAL A 2 57.66 -19.72 -74.00
N ARG A 3 57.12 -20.78 -73.38
CA ARG A 3 56.08 -20.75 -72.34
C ARG A 3 56.76 -20.60 -70.97
N VAL A 4 56.26 -19.72 -70.11
CA VAL A 4 56.43 -19.82 -68.65
C VAL A 4 55.10 -19.46 -67.98
N ARG A 5 54.54 -20.39 -67.19
CA ARG A 5 53.51 -20.12 -66.17
C ARG A 5 54.23 -19.81 -64.85
N PRO A 6 53.64 -18.98 -63.98
CA PRO A 6 53.28 -19.50 -62.66
C PRO A 6 51.88 -19.03 -62.21
N VAL A 7 51.03 -19.94 -61.74
CA VAL A 7 50.74 -20.27 -60.32
C VAL A 7 49.60 -19.42 -59.73
N SER A 8 48.53 -20.15 -59.41
CA SER A 8 47.53 -19.99 -58.35
C SER A 8 47.41 -18.64 -57.62
N ALA A 9 46.18 -18.12 -57.57
CA ALA A 9 45.40 -18.04 -56.32
C ALA A 9 43.99 -17.52 -56.61
N ALA A 10 42.99 -18.35 -56.36
CA ALA A 10 41.64 -17.86 -56.15
C ALA A 10 41.65 -16.93 -54.92
N PRO A 11 41.06 -15.72 -54.97
CA PRO A 11 40.81 -14.98 -53.75
C PRO A 11 39.70 -15.70 -53.00
N ARG A 12 40.06 -16.33 -51.89
CA ARG A 12 39.12 -16.79 -50.87
C ARG A 12 38.23 -15.60 -50.48
N PRO A 13 36.90 -15.75 -50.40
CA PRO A 13 36.10 -14.75 -49.72
C PRO A 13 36.57 -14.71 -48.26
N THR A 14 37.03 -13.54 -47.83
CA THR A 14 37.37 -13.21 -46.45
C THR A 14 36.11 -13.31 -45.58
N VAL A 15 35.81 -14.53 -45.13
CA VAL A 15 34.84 -14.81 -44.07
C VAL A 15 35.48 -14.40 -42.73
N THR A 16 35.81 -13.13 -42.56
CA THR A 16 36.40 -12.61 -41.32
C THR A 16 35.94 -11.21 -40.96
N ALA A 17 35.16 -10.53 -41.81
CA ALA A 17 34.54 -9.24 -41.46
C ALA A 17 33.14 -9.40 -40.83
N ALA A 18 32.40 -10.45 -41.18
CA ALA A 18 31.02 -10.65 -40.71
C ALA A 18 30.91 -11.13 -39.25
N ALA A 19 31.97 -11.71 -38.69
CA ALA A 19 31.95 -12.26 -37.33
C ALA A 19 32.03 -11.18 -36.24
N TRP A 20 32.66 -10.02 -36.53
CA TRP A 20 32.86 -8.96 -35.53
C TRP A 20 31.66 -8.01 -35.40
N ALA A 21 30.82 -7.91 -36.44
CA ALA A 21 29.61 -7.08 -36.37
C ALA A 21 28.52 -7.69 -35.47
N LEU A 22 28.48 -9.02 -35.33
CA LEU A 22 27.51 -9.72 -34.47
C LEU A 22 27.91 -9.75 -32.99
N ALA A 23 29.21 -9.61 -32.68
CA ALA A 23 29.68 -9.60 -31.30
C ALA A 23 29.33 -8.30 -30.55
N LEU A 24 29.23 -7.17 -31.26
CA LEU A 24 28.93 -5.85 -30.67
C LEU A 24 27.44 -5.57 -30.51
N ALA A 25 26.57 -6.34 -31.18
CA ALA A 25 25.11 -6.21 -31.04
C ALA A 25 24.58 -6.90 -29.75
N LEU A 26 25.33 -7.87 -29.20
CA LEU A 26 24.90 -8.65 -28.03
C LEU A 26 25.27 -8.00 -26.68
N THR A 27 26.11 -6.97 -26.65
CA THR A 27 26.54 -6.32 -25.40
C THR A 27 25.72 -5.10 -24.98
N LEU A 28 24.78 -4.62 -25.81
CA LEU A 28 23.96 -3.44 -25.52
C LEU A 28 22.52 -3.76 -25.05
N VAL A 29 22.15 -5.03 -24.96
CA VAL A 29 20.87 -5.47 -24.40
C VAL A 29 21.06 -5.94 -22.95
N ALA A 30 21.90 -5.23 -22.18
CA ALA A 30 21.72 -5.18 -20.75
C ALA A 30 20.51 -4.27 -20.49
N VAL A 31 19.32 -4.78 -20.83
CA VAL A 31 18.06 -4.21 -20.35
C VAL A 31 18.22 -4.16 -18.85
N ALA A 32 18.32 -2.95 -18.32
CA ALA A 32 18.14 -2.70 -16.90
C ALA A 32 16.77 -3.24 -16.55
N LEU A 33 16.71 -4.53 -16.19
CA LEU A 33 15.56 -5.12 -15.54
C LEU A 33 15.27 -4.17 -14.37
N PRO A 34 14.09 -3.54 -14.31
CA PRO A 34 13.74 -2.75 -13.15
C PRO A 34 13.99 -3.66 -11.95
N ALA A 35 14.85 -3.21 -11.04
CA ALA A 35 15.11 -3.91 -9.79
C ALA A 35 13.76 -4.38 -9.25
N PRO A 36 13.63 -5.65 -8.80
CA PRO A 36 12.34 -6.17 -8.40
C PRO A 36 11.76 -5.19 -7.38
N ALA A 37 10.76 -4.42 -7.81
CA ALA A 37 10.02 -3.56 -6.91
C ALA A 37 9.51 -4.53 -5.85
N ALA A 38 10.00 -4.39 -4.62
CA ALA A 38 9.72 -5.33 -3.55
C ALA A 38 8.22 -5.32 -3.31
N ALA A 39 7.48 -6.18 -4.02
CA ALA A 39 6.03 -6.13 -4.06
C ALA A 39 5.50 -6.25 -2.63
N CYS A 40 4.57 -5.38 -2.26
CA CYS A 40 4.02 -5.37 -0.92
C CYS A 40 3.48 -6.77 -0.55
N ARG A 41 4.13 -7.45 0.40
CA ARG A 41 3.71 -8.78 0.83
C ARG A 41 2.73 -8.67 1.97
N CYS A 42 1.45 -8.58 1.63
CA CYS A 42 0.36 -8.71 2.57
C CYS A 42 -0.25 -10.11 2.46
N ARG A 43 -0.46 -10.79 3.60
CA ARG A 43 -1.42 -11.89 3.64
C ARG A 43 -2.80 -11.26 3.45
N ARG A 44 -3.70 -11.89 2.66
CA ARG A 44 -5.05 -11.36 2.40
C ARG A 44 -5.69 -10.90 3.71
N PRO A 45 -5.92 -9.60 3.90
CA PRO A 45 -6.43 -9.08 5.16
C PRO A 45 -7.85 -9.58 5.38
N LYS A 46 -8.19 -9.86 6.63
CA LYS A 46 -9.55 -10.23 7.05
C LYS A 46 -10.02 -9.21 8.06
N LEU A 47 -11.30 -8.84 7.99
CA LEU A 47 -11.91 -7.86 8.89
C LEU A 47 -11.58 -8.14 10.36
N LEU A 48 -11.85 -9.37 10.83
CA LEU A 48 -11.59 -9.77 12.22
C LEU A 48 -10.11 -9.60 12.63
N GLY A 49 -9.19 -10.00 11.75
CA GLY A 49 -7.75 -9.91 12.01
C GLY A 49 -7.27 -8.47 12.14
N SER A 50 -7.73 -7.59 11.24
CA SER A 50 -7.41 -6.16 11.34
C SER A 50 -8.11 -5.50 12.54
N TYR A 51 -9.36 -5.85 12.83
CA TYR A 51 -10.13 -5.25 13.93
C TYR A 51 -9.49 -5.46 15.29
N PHE A 52 -8.99 -6.67 15.56
CA PHE A 52 -8.29 -7.00 16.80
C PHE A 52 -6.78 -6.74 16.75
N GLY A 53 -6.28 -6.15 15.67
CA GLY A 53 -4.87 -5.77 15.54
C GLY A 53 -4.42 -4.84 16.68
N ALA A 54 -3.29 -5.16 17.30
CA ALA A 54 -2.79 -4.46 18.49
C ALA A 54 -2.52 -2.96 18.26
N ARG A 55 -2.16 -2.57 17.04
CA ARG A 55 -1.90 -1.17 16.67
C ARG A 55 -3.15 -0.42 16.20
N ILE A 56 -4.29 -1.08 16.01
CA ILE A 56 -5.51 -0.44 15.53
C ILE A 56 -6.25 0.18 16.71
N THR A 57 -6.20 1.51 16.79
CA THR A 57 -6.85 2.29 17.84
C THR A 57 -8.27 2.70 17.46
N SER A 58 -8.55 2.91 16.18
CA SER A 58 -9.89 3.26 15.71
C SER A 58 -10.25 2.56 14.40
N VAL A 59 -11.55 2.26 14.25
CA VAL A 59 -12.13 1.70 13.03
C VAL A 59 -13.31 2.57 12.67
N VAL A 60 -13.29 3.14 11.47
CA VAL A 60 -14.30 4.10 11.01
C VAL A 60 -14.66 3.83 9.57
N ILE A 61 -15.89 4.16 9.17
CA ILE A 61 -16.15 4.49 7.76
C ILE A 61 -16.06 6.00 7.63
N ALA A 62 -15.22 6.48 6.73
CA ALA A 62 -15.07 7.90 6.46
C ALA A 62 -14.85 8.15 4.97
N THR A 63 -15.18 9.36 4.52
CA THR A 63 -15.05 9.77 3.12
C THR A 63 -13.80 10.62 2.94
N PRO A 64 -12.77 10.17 2.20
CA PRO A 64 -11.65 11.01 1.81
C PRO A 64 -12.14 12.21 0.99
N GLN A 65 -11.81 13.41 1.44
CA GLN A 65 -12.31 14.66 0.85
C GLN A 65 -11.33 15.27 -0.14
N ARG A 66 -10.04 15.28 0.23
CA ARG A 66 -8.95 15.84 -0.55
C ARG A 66 -7.62 15.21 -0.16
N VAL A 67 -6.63 15.32 -1.02
CA VAL A 67 -5.23 15.06 -0.65
C VAL A 67 -4.68 16.34 0.00
N VAL A 68 -4.19 16.22 1.23
CA VAL A 68 -3.61 17.33 1.99
C VAL A 68 -2.11 17.46 1.71
N SER A 69 -1.43 16.32 1.61
CA SER A 69 -0.01 16.26 1.26
C SER A 69 0.31 14.95 0.56
N ASP A 70 1.29 14.99 -0.33
CA ASP A 70 1.88 13.82 -0.96
C ASP A 70 3.37 14.10 -1.20
N ASP A 71 4.24 13.48 -0.41
CA ASP A 71 5.69 13.69 -0.44
C ASP A 71 6.44 12.49 -1.04
N GLY A 72 5.73 11.58 -1.72
CA GLY A 72 6.27 10.34 -2.25
C GLY A 72 6.38 9.23 -1.19
N GLY A 73 6.87 9.54 0.00
CA GLY A 73 6.96 8.58 1.12
C GLY A 73 5.60 8.32 1.79
N ARG A 74 4.76 9.35 1.87
CA ARG A 74 3.51 9.35 2.63
C ARG A 74 2.49 10.22 1.89
N ARG A 75 1.28 9.69 1.75
CA ARG A 75 0.13 10.42 1.23
C ARG A 75 -0.87 10.63 2.35
N THR A 76 -1.28 11.87 2.57
CA THR A 76 -2.23 12.25 3.62
C THR A 76 -3.53 12.73 3.01
N TYR A 77 -4.64 12.13 3.45
CA TYR A 77 -5.98 12.52 3.04
C TYR A 77 -6.64 13.32 4.17
N GLY A 78 -7.32 14.39 3.79
CA GLY A 78 -8.24 15.12 4.65
C GLY A 78 -9.62 14.50 4.57
N LEU A 79 -10.30 14.41 5.72
CA LEU A 79 -11.69 13.96 5.84
C LEU A 79 -12.68 15.12 5.96
N LEU A 80 -12.19 16.35 6.09
CA LEU A 80 -13.01 17.56 6.26
C LEU A 80 -12.62 18.64 5.25
N GLY A 81 -13.55 19.55 4.95
CA GLY A 81 -13.33 20.75 4.13
C GLY A 81 -13.09 20.46 2.64
N GLY A 82 -13.64 19.37 2.12
CA GLY A 82 -13.72 19.13 0.68
C GLY A 82 -15.15 19.23 0.17
N PRO A 83 -15.36 18.94 -1.13
CA PRO A 83 -16.64 19.16 -1.79
C PRO A 83 -17.65 18.02 -1.58
N TYR A 84 -17.26 16.92 -0.94
CA TYR A 84 -18.09 15.72 -0.81
C TYR A 84 -18.82 15.67 0.53
N PRO A 85 -19.98 15.00 0.61
CA PRO A 85 -20.71 14.85 1.86
C PRO A 85 -19.86 14.15 2.92
N THR A 86 -19.82 14.76 4.12
CA THR A 86 -19.08 14.24 5.26
C THR A 86 -19.99 13.31 6.06
N ASN A 87 -19.72 12.00 5.99
CA ASN A 87 -20.35 11.04 6.88
C ASN A 87 -19.27 10.14 7.48
N THR A 88 -19.10 10.22 8.80
CA THR A 88 -18.13 9.40 9.52
C THR A 88 -18.85 8.58 10.56
N THR A 89 -18.78 7.26 10.43
CA THR A 89 -19.31 6.32 11.44
C THR A 89 -18.15 5.62 12.11
N VAL A 90 -18.22 5.50 13.44
CA VAL A 90 -17.16 4.90 14.26
C VAL A 90 -17.62 3.53 14.73
N TYR A 91 -16.75 2.53 14.62
CA TYR A 91 -17.01 1.13 15.01
C TYR A 91 -16.03 0.59 16.05
N LYS A 92 -14.92 1.30 16.27
CA LYS A 92 -13.95 0.99 17.33
C LYS A 92 -13.26 2.27 17.76
N GLY A 93 -13.05 2.38 19.07
CA GLY A 93 -12.37 3.52 19.67
C GLY A 93 -13.19 4.81 19.58
N CYS A 94 -12.61 5.88 20.10
CA CYS A 94 -13.20 7.21 20.05
C CYS A 94 -12.14 8.21 19.59
N PRO A 95 -11.90 8.29 18.27
CA PRO A 95 -10.96 9.25 17.76
C PRO A 95 -11.56 10.64 17.95
N GLN A 96 -11.10 11.35 18.98
CA GLN A 96 -11.45 12.76 19.14
C GLN A 96 -10.90 13.50 17.92
N LYS A 97 -11.81 13.94 17.04
CA LYS A 97 -11.50 14.82 15.91
C LYS A 97 -10.58 14.16 14.86
N LEU A 98 -11.07 13.07 14.24
CA LEU A 98 -10.40 12.46 13.08
C LEU A 98 -10.60 13.33 11.84
N GLU A 99 -9.66 14.22 11.56
CA GLU A 99 -9.73 15.13 10.41
C GLU A 99 -8.88 14.69 9.21
N ARG A 100 -7.92 13.80 9.46
CA ARG A 100 -6.93 13.37 8.47
C ARG A 100 -6.37 12.01 8.83
N PHE A 101 -5.96 11.27 7.81
CA PHE A 101 -5.21 10.02 7.95
C PHE A 101 -4.15 9.93 6.85
N SER A 102 -3.15 9.09 7.06
CA SER A 102 -2.08 8.89 6.08
C SER A 102 -1.94 7.44 5.66
N VAL A 103 -1.37 7.24 4.49
CA VAL A 103 -0.97 5.94 3.92
C VAL A 103 0.42 6.05 3.29
N TYR A 104 0.96 4.92 2.86
CA TYR A 104 2.15 4.89 2.03
C TYR A 104 1.91 5.62 0.70
N GLY A 105 2.82 6.55 0.39
CA GLY A 105 2.81 7.32 -0.85
C GLY A 105 3.37 6.52 -2.05
N PRO A 106 3.41 7.14 -3.24
CA PRO A 106 3.77 6.48 -4.49
C PRO A 106 5.24 6.05 -4.60
N GLY A 107 6.13 6.57 -3.76
CA GLY A 107 7.51 6.12 -3.64
C GLY A 107 7.69 4.81 -2.87
N ASN A 108 6.60 4.22 -2.36
CA ASN A 108 6.65 2.93 -1.64
C ASN A 108 6.03 1.82 -2.48
N SER A 109 6.61 0.63 -2.39
CA SER A 109 6.05 -0.57 -3.03
C SER A 109 4.71 -1.03 -2.44
N CYS A 110 4.37 -0.53 -1.25
CA CYS A 110 3.08 -0.71 -0.58
C CYS A 110 2.15 0.50 -0.73
N GLN A 111 2.31 1.30 -1.79
CA GLN A 111 1.45 2.44 -2.07
C GLN A 111 -0.03 2.07 -1.92
N THR A 112 -0.78 2.91 -1.21
CA THR A 112 -2.23 2.77 -1.07
C THR A 112 -2.89 4.05 -1.57
N THR A 113 -3.96 3.92 -2.36
CA THR A 113 -4.69 5.07 -2.92
C THR A 113 -6.17 4.92 -2.67
N PHE A 114 -6.83 6.02 -2.33
CA PHE A 114 -8.27 6.05 -2.11
C PHE A 114 -8.92 7.05 -3.07
N ALA A 115 -10.09 6.69 -3.60
CA ALA A 115 -10.92 7.61 -4.34
C ALA A 115 -11.51 8.67 -3.41
N LEU A 116 -11.50 9.93 -3.85
CA LEU A 116 -12.15 11.01 -3.12
C LEU A 116 -13.67 10.92 -3.29
N GLY A 117 -14.42 11.28 -2.24
CA GLY A 117 -15.88 11.23 -2.24
C GLY A 117 -16.49 9.84 -2.05
N VAL A 118 -15.68 8.79 -2.02
CA VAL A 118 -16.14 7.42 -1.77
C VAL A 118 -15.96 7.08 -0.29
N PRO A 119 -17.01 6.67 0.44
CA PRO A 119 -16.87 6.22 1.82
C PRO A 119 -16.08 4.92 1.88
N VAL A 120 -15.08 4.84 2.77
CA VAL A 120 -14.19 3.68 2.91
C VAL A 120 -14.12 3.26 4.37
N LEU A 121 -14.11 1.94 4.62
CA LEU A 121 -13.79 1.38 5.93
C LEU A 121 -12.28 1.47 6.17
N LEU A 122 -11.88 2.22 7.20
CA LEU A 122 -10.50 2.51 7.56
C LEU A 122 -10.16 1.90 8.94
N PHE A 123 -9.02 1.21 8.99
CA PHE A 123 -8.41 0.72 10.22
C PHE A 123 -7.24 1.62 10.55
N ILE A 124 -7.44 2.47 11.54
CA ILE A 124 -6.55 3.59 11.84
C ILE A 124 -5.73 3.25 13.08
N ARG A 125 -4.42 3.46 12.94
CA ARG A 125 -3.44 3.29 14.00
C ARG A 125 -3.35 4.54 14.88
N ASP A 126 -2.64 4.43 15.99
CA ASP A 126 -2.38 5.52 16.94
C ASP A 126 -1.75 6.77 16.28
N ASP A 127 -0.88 6.57 15.29
CA ASP A 127 -0.24 7.63 14.50
C ASP A 127 -1.08 8.16 13.32
N ARG A 128 -2.39 7.84 13.31
CA ARG A 128 -3.35 8.16 12.25
C ARG A 128 -2.96 7.58 10.88
N PHE A 129 -2.21 6.49 10.88
CA PHE A 129 -1.82 5.78 9.67
C PHE A 129 -2.76 4.60 9.39
N VAL A 130 -3.02 4.35 8.12
CA VAL A 130 -3.74 3.19 7.62
C VAL A 130 -2.72 2.31 6.89
N GLY A 131 -2.56 1.08 7.36
CA GLY A 131 -1.58 0.16 6.79
C GLY A 131 -2.03 -0.44 5.46
N PRO A 132 -1.07 -0.81 4.60
CA PRO A 132 -1.34 -1.39 3.28
C PRO A 132 -1.89 -2.82 3.36
N CYS A 133 -1.68 -3.48 4.51
CA CYS A 133 -2.17 -4.82 4.79
C CYS A 133 -3.34 -4.82 5.79
N ASP A 134 -3.90 -3.66 6.10
CA ASP A 134 -5.11 -3.59 6.91
C ASP A 134 -6.34 -3.81 6.02
N TYR A 135 -7.43 -4.34 6.57
CA TYR A 135 -8.65 -4.65 5.81
C TYR A 135 -9.39 -3.36 5.43
N THR A 136 -9.00 -2.70 4.35
CA THR A 136 -9.65 -1.48 3.88
C THR A 136 -10.39 -1.72 2.58
N VAL A 137 -11.69 -1.44 2.57
CA VAL A 137 -12.57 -1.58 1.41
C VAL A 137 -13.56 -0.41 1.35
N PRO A 138 -14.04 -0.02 0.17
CA PRO A 138 -15.17 0.88 0.03
C PRO A 138 -16.37 0.38 0.84
N ALA A 139 -17.16 1.28 1.42
CA ALA A 139 -18.32 0.91 2.21
C ALA A 139 -19.37 0.13 1.39
N SER A 140 -19.42 0.35 0.08
CA SER A 140 -20.26 -0.38 -0.87
C SER A 140 -19.83 -1.84 -1.09
N GLU A 141 -18.59 -2.19 -0.75
CA GLU A 141 -18.04 -3.55 -0.91
C GLU A 141 -18.11 -4.37 0.38
N LEU A 142 -18.67 -3.81 1.46
CA LEU A 142 -18.85 -4.53 2.71
C LEU A 142 -19.87 -5.66 2.53
N THR A 143 -19.49 -6.86 2.96
CA THR A 143 -20.41 -7.99 2.92
C THR A 143 -21.44 -7.87 4.04
N ALA A 144 -22.57 -8.59 3.92
CA ALA A 144 -23.57 -8.65 4.99
C ALA A 144 -22.97 -9.12 6.34
N GLY A 145 -21.97 -10.01 6.29
CA GLY A 145 -21.23 -10.47 7.48
C GLY A 145 -20.41 -9.35 8.13
N ASP A 146 -19.74 -8.53 7.32
CA ASP A 146 -18.96 -7.39 7.80
C ASP A 146 -19.86 -6.34 8.45
N VAL A 147 -20.97 -6.00 7.80
CA VAL A 147 -21.96 -5.05 8.34
C VAL A 147 -22.55 -5.58 9.64
N ALA A 148 -22.95 -6.85 9.71
CA ALA A 148 -23.50 -7.45 10.93
C ALA A 148 -22.49 -7.51 12.09
N PHE A 149 -21.20 -7.62 11.77
CA PHE A 149 -20.13 -7.51 12.76
C PHE A 149 -19.95 -6.07 13.22
N LEU A 150 -19.84 -5.11 12.30
CA LEU A 150 -19.57 -3.71 12.61
C LEU A 150 -20.76 -3.03 13.30
N ALA A 151 -22.00 -3.27 12.85
CA ALA A 151 -23.21 -2.62 13.35
C ALA A 151 -23.40 -2.80 14.87
N ARG A 152 -23.04 -3.95 15.43
CA ARG A 152 -23.12 -4.22 16.88
C ARG A 152 -22.12 -3.44 17.73
N ARG A 153 -21.17 -2.76 17.07
CA ARG A 153 -20.06 -2.03 17.68
C ARG A 153 -20.04 -0.57 17.24
N ALA A 154 -21.08 -0.15 16.52
CA ALA A 154 -21.24 1.22 16.07
C ALA A 154 -21.39 2.15 17.28
N GLY A 155 -20.71 3.29 17.21
CA GLY A 155 -20.74 4.31 18.23
C GLY A 155 -19.51 4.31 19.12
N CYS A 156 -19.34 5.44 19.77
CA CYS A 156 -18.39 5.62 20.84
C CYS A 156 -18.98 5.05 22.13
N ALA A 157 -18.76 3.76 22.40
CA ALA A 157 -18.86 3.32 23.79
C ALA A 157 -17.75 4.06 24.53
N ASN A 158 -18.14 4.94 25.47
CA ASN A 158 -17.23 5.55 26.42
C ASN A 158 -16.60 4.40 27.20
N ALA A 159 -15.49 3.87 26.70
CA ALA A 159 -14.81 2.76 27.32
C ALA A 159 -14.25 3.31 28.63
N THR A 160 -14.97 3.07 29.72
CA THR A 160 -14.36 3.04 31.04
C THR A 160 -13.09 2.21 30.89
N PRO A 161 -11.93 2.71 31.35
CA PRO A 161 -10.71 1.93 31.29
C PRO A 161 -11.00 0.60 31.95
N ARG A 162 -10.81 -0.51 31.23
CA ARG A 162 -10.72 -1.81 31.91
C ARG A 162 -9.57 -1.63 32.91
N PRO A 163 -9.78 -1.90 34.21
CA PRO A 163 -8.68 -1.87 35.15
C PRO A 163 -7.62 -2.81 34.60
N GLY A 164 -6.45 -2.25 34.32
CA GLY A 164 -5.31 -3.03 33.87
C GLY A 164 -5.08 -4.17 34.86
N TYR A 165 -4.71 -5.33 34.32
CA TYR A 165 -3.97 -6.33 35.08
C TYR A 165 -2.67 -5.68 35.57
N GLY A 166 -2.74 -5.05 36.73
CA GLY A 166 -1.63 -4.53 37.52
C GLY A 166 -1.96 -4.91 38.94
N GLY A 167 -1.38 -6.01 39.40
CA GLY A 167 -1.49 -6.41 40.79
C GLY A 167 -0.97 -5.31 41.71
N GLY A 168 -1.71 -5.06 42.78
CA GLY A 168 -1.26 -4.28 43.92
C GLY A 168 -2.00 -2.96 44.11
N GLY A 169 -2.83 -2.91 45.15
CA GLY A 169 -3.05 -1.67 45.88
C GLY A 169 -4.49 -1.30 46.19
N ARG A 170 -4.92 -1.71 47.39
CA ARG A 170 -5.85 -1.02 48.32
C ARG A 170 -7.33 -0.89 47.93
N TYR A 171 -8.14 -1.66 48.67
CA TYR A 171 -9.55 -1.38 48.94
C TYR A 171 -9.71 -0.01 49.63
N PRO A 172 -10.69 0.83 49.25
CA PRO A 172 -11.21 1.83 50.17
C PRO A 172 -12.20 1.15 51.11
N THR A 173 -11.85 1.17 52.39
CA THR A 173 -12.79 1.13 53.50
C THR A 173 -13.66 2.39 53.52
N THR A 174 -14.85 2.21 54.09
CA THR A 174 -15.96 3.16 54.40
C THR A 174 -16.79 3.67 53.24
#